data_AF-A0A818LRK0-F1
#
_entry.id   AF-A0A818LRK0-F1
#
_cell.length_a   1.000
_cell.length_b   1.000
_cell.length_c   1.000
_cell.angle_alpha   90.00
_cell.angle_beta   90.00
_cell.angle_gamma   90.00
#
_symmetry.space_group_name_H-M   'P 1'
#
loop_
_entity.id
_entity.type
_entity.pdbx_description
1 polymer ?
#
loop_
_entity_poly.entity_id
_entity_poly.type
_entity_poly.pdbx_seq_one_letter_code
_entity_poly.pdbx_strand_id
1 'polypeptide(L)'
;MTTKLRNPHYLPETAVKVALLNFMITFEGLQDQLLGIVVARERPELEEEKNSLIIQGAENKRMLKEIEDKILEVLSASSGNILEDEAAINVLSSSKALANDISEKQLIAEETEKKIDAARLGYTPIAVHSTILFFSIADLANIEPMYQYSLS
;
A
#
# COMPACT_ATOMS: atom_id res chain seq x y z
N MET A 1 -25.95 2.11 -2.85
CA MET A 1 -26.62 1.05 -2.04
C MET A 1 -25.54 0.16 -1.45
N THR A 2 -25.68 -0.25 -0.18
CA THR A 2 -24.76 -1.20 0.48
C THR A 2 -25.57 -2.34 1.10
N THR A 3 -24.98 -3.53 1.23
CA THR A 3 -25.62 -4.69 1.89
C THR A 3 -24.59 -5.45 2.72
N LYS A 4 -25.05 -6.07 3.80
CA LYS A 4 -24.24 -6.92 4.69
C LYS A 4 -24.37 -8.41 4.37
N LEU A 5 -25.22 -8.78 3.41
CA LEU A 5 -25.41 -10.18 3.02
C LEU A 5 -24.18 -10.67 2.25
N ARG A 6 -23.67 -11.84 2.63
CA ARG A 6 -22.44 -12.42 2.09
C ARG A 6 -22.54 -12.76 0.59
N ASN A 7 -23.72 -13.20 0.14
CA ASN A 7 -24.00 -13.49 -1.27
C ASN A 7 -25.45 -13.11 -1.63
N PRO A 8 -25.74 -11.82 -1.81
CA PRO A 8 -27.06 -11.36 -2.20
C PRO A 8 -27.32 -11.73 -3.67
N HIS A 9 -28.46 -12.35 -3.96
CA HIS A 9 -28.86 -12.57 -5.34
C HIS A 9 -29.40 -11.28 -5.95
N TYR A 10 -28.70 -10.74 -6.95
CA TYR A 10 -29.12 -9.58 -7.72
C TYR A 10 -29.72 -10.02 -9.06
N LEU A 11 -30.87 -9.45 -9.41
CA LEU A 11 -31.45 -9.66 -10.74
C LEU A 11 -30.48 -9.10 -11.81
N PRO A 12 -30.39 -9.74 -13.00
CA PRO A 12 -29.50 -9.29 -14.07
C PRO A 12 -29.71 -7.81 -14.44
N GLU A 13 -30.96 -7.33 -14.40
CA GLU A 13 -31.29 -5.93 -14.67
C GLU A 13 -30.60 -4.97 -13.68
N THR A 14 -30.53 -5.33 -12.40
CA THR A 14 -29.83 -4.54 -11.39
C THR A 14 -28.32 -4.63 -11.59
N ALA A 15 -27.80 -5.82 -11.88
CA ALA A 15 -26.36 -6.06 -12.05
C ALA A 15 -25.75 -5.29 -13.24
N VAL A 16 -26.53 -5.03 -14.30
CA VAL A 16 -26.07 -4.23 -15.45
C VAL A 16 -26.15 -2.72 -15.19
N LYS A 17 -27.01 -2.29 -14.26
CA LYS A 17 -27.23 -0.86 -13.93
C LYS A 17 -26.24 -0.32 -12.88
N VAL A 18 -25.55 -1.19 -12.15
CA VAL A 18 -24.68 -0.79 -11.04
C VAL A 18 -23.30 -1.45 -11.13
N ALA A 19 -22.27 -0.77 -10.65
CA ALA A 19 -20.97 -1.38 -10.42
C ALA A 19 -21.02 -2.19 -9.11
N LEU A 20 -20.90 -3.51 -9.20
CA LEU A 20 -20.86 -4.40 -8.03
C LEU A 20 -19.45 -4.38 -7.42
N LEU A 21 -19.36 -4.01 -6.15
CA LEU A 21 -18.12 -4.04 -5.37
C LEU A 21 -18.26 -5.10 -4.26
N ASN A 22 -17.32 -6.05 -4.22
CA ASN A 22 -17.31 -7.13 -3.24
C ASN A 22 -16.25 -6.86 -2.15
N PHE A 23 -16.70 -6.74 -0.91
CA PHE A 23 -15.85 -6.54 0.27
C PHE A 23 -15.68 -7.82 1.09
N MET A 24 -15.85 -9.00 0.47
CA MET A 24 -15.62 -10.27 1.13
C MET A 24 -14.16 -10.39 1.57
N ILE A 25 -13.97 -10.81 2.82
CA ILE A 25 -12.65 -11.12 3.37
C ILE A 25 -12.07 -12.29 2.57
N THR A 26 -10.90 -12.07 1.97
CA THR A 26 -10.14 -13.11 1.26
C THR A 26 -9.17 -13.79 2.21
N PHE A 27 -8.75 -15.02 1.86
CA PHE A 27 -7.77 -15.75 2.66
C PHE A 27 -6.44 -14.99 2.79
N GLU A 28 -5.93 -14.50 1.65
CA GLU A 28 -4.71 -13.70 1.59
C GLU A 28 -4.84 -12.40 2.39
N GLY A 29 -5.94 -11.65 2.20
CA GLY A 29 -6.15 -10.39 2.91
C GLY A 29 -6.25 -10.56 4.43
N LEU A 30 -6.92 -11.61 4.91
CA LEU A 30 -6.97 -11.90 6.34
C LEU A 30 -5.63 -12.35 6.90
N GLN A 31 -4.89 -13.18 6.15
CA GLN A 31 -3.55 -13.61 6.54
C GLN A 31 -2.61 -12.42 6.71
N ASP A 32 -2.60 -11.49 5.75
CA ASP A 32 -1.76 -10.29 5.82
C ASP A 32 -2.14 -9.38 7.00
N GLN A 33 -3.45 -9.24 7.25
CA GLN A 33 -3.94 -8.48 8.40
C GLN A 33 -3.52 -9.10 9.73
N LEU A 34 -3.65 -10.43 9.87
CA LEU A 34 -3.23 -11.15 11.08
C LEU A 34 -1.71 -11.13 11.25
N LEU A 35 -0.95 -11.22 10.16
CA LEU A 35 0.51 -11.06 10.20
C LEU A 35 0.89 -9.68 10.76
N GLY A 36 0.25 -8.62 10.26
CA GLY A 36 0.45 -7.26 10.78
C GLY A 36 0.14 -7.15 12.27
N ILE A 37 -1.00 -7.71 12.72
CA ILE A 37 -1.39 -7.68 14.14
C ILE A 37 -0.39 -8.43 15.04
N VAL A 38 0.07 -9.61 14.61
CA VAL A 38 1.04 -10.40 15.37
C VAL A 38 2.39 -9.67 15.44
N VAL A 39 2.88 -9.13 14.33
CA VAL A 39 4.13 -8.37 14.29
C VAL A 39 4.04 -7.13 15.16
N ALA A 40 2.95 -6.36 15.07
CA ALA A 40 2.74 -5.16 15.89
C ALA A 40 2.74 -5.45 17.40
N ARG A 41 2.33 -6.67 17.79
CA ARG A 41 2.31 -7.08 19.18
C ARG A 41 3.65 -7.65 19.67
N GLU A 42 4.31 -8.45 18.85
CA GLU A 42 5.56 -9.15 19.20
C GLU A 42 6.80 -8.27 19.01
N ARG A 43 6.79 -7.40 17.98
CA ARG A 43 7.86 -6.50 17.60
C ARG A 43 7.30 -5.15 17.14
N PRO A 44 6.74 -4.35 18.06
CA PRO A 44 6.18 -3.03 17.74
C PRO A 44 7.19 -2.12 17.04
N GLU A 45 8.48 -2.23 17.36
CA GLU A 45 9.54 -1.44 16.75
C GLU A 45 9.66 -1.67 15.23
N LEU A 46 9.47 -2.92 14.76
CA LEU A 46 9.52 -3.23 13.34
C LEU A 46 8.31 -2.67 12.59
N GLU A 47 7.14 -2.67 13.24
CA GLU A 47 5.91 -2.14 12.64
C GLU A 47 5.95 -0.60 12.58
N GLU A 48 6.47 0.06 13.61
CA GLU A 48 6.71 1.51 13.61
C GLU A 48 7.72 1.91 12.53
N GLU A 49 8.84 1.19 12.41
CA GLU A 49 9.84 1.43 11.37
C GLU A 49 9.26 1.23 9.97
N LYS A 50 8.49 0.15 9.76
CA LYS A 50 7.77 -0.09 8.49
C LYS A 50 6.83 1.06 8.14
N ASN A 51 6.01 1.51 9.10
CA ASN A 51 5.08 2.62 8.87
C ASN A 51 5.81 3.93 8.55
N SER A 52 6.93 4.20 9.24
CA SER A 52 7.77 5.35 8.94
C SER A 52 8.33 5.29 7.51
N LEU A 53 8.84 4.14 7.08
CA LEU A 53 9.36 3.93 5.73
C LEU A 53 8.28 4.09 4.65
N ILE A 54 7.04 3.65 4.90
CA ILE A 54 5.92 3.84 3.96
C ILE A 54 5.64 5.33 3.76
N ILE A 55 5.56 6.09 4.85
CA ILE A 55 5.30 7.54 4.79
C ILE A 55 6.46 8.25 4.09
N GLN A 56 7.70 7.93 4.45
CA GLN A 56 8.90 8.49 3.82
C GLN A 56 8.96 8.14 2.33
N GLY A 57 8.66 6.90 1.94
CA GLY A 57 8.64 6.48 0.54
C GLY A 57 7.56 7.17 -0.28
N ALA A 58 6.39 7.43 0.31
CA ALA A 58 5.33 8.21 -0.34
C ALA A 58 5.75 9.68 -0.53
N GLU A 59 6.34 10.30 0.49
CA GLU A 59 6.88 11.67 0.42
C GLU A 59 8.01 11.78 -0.61
N ASN A 60 8.97 10.85 -0.61
CA ASN A 60 10.07 10.82 -1.58
C ASN A 60 9.55 10.72 -3.02
N LYS A 61 8.58 9.83 -3.28
CA LYS A 61 7.95 9.70 -4.61
C LYS A 61 7.21 10.98 -5.01
N ARG A 62 6.53 11.64 -4.06
CA ARG A 62 5.89 12.94 -4.31
C ARG A 62 6.92 14.00 -4.68
N MET A 63 7.99 14.13 -3.90
CA MET A 63 9.06 15.11 -4.15
C MET A 63 9.76 14.87 -5.49
N LEU A 64 10.05 13.62 -5.85
CA LEU A 64 10.65 13.29 -7.15
C LEU A 64 9.76 13.75 -8.30
N LYS A 65 8.44 13.53 -8.19
CA LYS A 65 7.47 13.98 -9.19
C LYS A 65 7.42 15.51 -9.27
N GLU A 66 7.42 16.20 -8.14
CA GLU A 66 7.44 17.68 -8.11
C GLU A 66 8.72 18.26 -8.74
N ILE A 67 9.86 17.61 -8.53
CA ILE A 67 11.12 17.99 -9.17
C ILE A 67 11.04 17.76 -10.68
N GLU A 68 10.49 16.63 -11.13
CA GLU A 68 10.29 16.33 -12.55
C GLU A 68 9.37 17.38 -13.22
N ASP A 69 8.23 17.69 -12.59
CA ASP A 69 7.28 18.69 -13.08
C ASP A 69 7.96 20.08 -13.17
N LYS A 70 8.77 20.44 -12.17
CA LYS A 70 9.53 21.71 -12.18
C LYS A 70 10.58 21.76 -13.29
N ILE A 71 11.26 20.64 -13.57
CA ILE A 71 12.21 20.54 -14.70
C ILE A 71 11.47 20.75 -16.02
N LEU A 72 10.31 20.09 -16.20
CA LEU A 72 9.49 20.23 -17.40
C LEU A 72 8.95 21.65 -17.58
N GLU A 73 8.54 22.31 -16.50
CA GLU A 73 8.09 23.70 -16.52
C GLU A 73 9.21 24.64 -17.00
N VAL A 74 10.40 24.54 -16.43
CA VAL A 74 11.56 25.36 -16.82
C VAL A 74 11.95 25.11 -18.28
N LEU A 75 11.95 23.86 -18.73
CA LEU A 75 12.23 23.49 -20.13
C LEU A 75 11.17 24.05 -21.08
N SER A 76 9.90 24.07 -20.68
CA SER A 76 8.78 24.52 -21.52
C SER A 76 8.64 26.04 -21.55
N ALA A 77 9.02 26.74 -20.47
CA ALA A 77 8.97 28.20 -20.38
C ALA A 77 10.14 28.89 -21.10
N SER A 78 11.21 28.16 -21.42
CA SER A 78 12.37 28.70 -22.14
C SER A 78 12.06 28.91 -23.63
N SER A 79 11.70 30.14 -23.99
CA SER A 79 11.44 30.56 -25.38
C SER A 79 12.71 30.75 -26.24
N GLY A 80 13.90 30.56 -25.67
CA GLY A 80 15.21 30.81 -26.31
C GLY A 80 16.23 29.70 -26.05
N ASN A 81 17.52 29.98 -26.32
CA ASN A 81 18.61 29.04 -26.04
C ASN A 81 18.78 28.87 -24.51
N ILE A 82 18.34 27.75 -23.96
CA ILE A 82 18.41 27.48 -22.52
C ILE A 82 19.84 27.49 -21.95
N LEU A 83 20.85 27.31 -22.81
CA LEU A 83 22.26 27.40 -22.43
C LEU A 83 22.71 28.82 -22.09
N GLU A 84 21.91 29.84 -22.44
CA GLU A 84 22.17 31.24 -22.16
C GLU A 84 21.39 31.75 -20.94
N ASP A 85 20.41 30.97 -20.44
CA ASP A 85 19.63 31.29 -19.25
C ASP A 85 20.30 30.70 -17.99
N GLU A 86 21.12 31.52 -17.34
CA GLU A 86 21.83 31.17 -16.11
C GLU A 86 20.86 30.77 -14.97
N ALA A 87 19.66 31.36 -14.91
CA ALA A 87 18.67 31.02 -13.90
C ALA A 87 18.08 29.62 -14.17
N ALA A 88 17.76 29.30 -15.42
CA ALA A 88 17.30 27.97 -15.81
C ALA A 88 18.35 26.88 -15.53
N ILE A 89 19.63 27.15 -15.86
CA ILE A 89 20.74 26.23 -15.58
C ILE A 89 20.89 25.96 -14.07
N ASN A 90 20.82 27.00 -13.25
CA ASN A 90 20.93 26.86 -11.79
C ASN A 90 19.76 26.06 -11.19
N VAL A 91 18.53 26.29 -11.67
CA VAL A 91 17.35 25.52 -11.24
C VAL A 91 17.48 24.06 -11.68
N LEU A 92 17.87 23.78 -12.93
CA LEU A 92 18.06 22.41 -13.42
C LEU A 92 19.16 21.67 -12.65
N SER A 93 20.27 22.34 -12.35
CA SER A 93 21.39 21.76 -11.61
C SER A 93 21.02 21.42 -10.16
N SER A 94 20.36 22.34 -9.46
CA SER A 94 19.89 22.12 -8.08
C SER A 94 18.79 21.06 -8.01
N SER A 95 17.83 21.07 -8.93
CA SER A 95 16.79 20.03 -9.06
C SER A 95 17.39 18.65 -9.30
N LYS A 96 18.39 18.54 -10.18
CA LYS A 96 19.08 17.27 -10.45
C LYS A 96 19.85 16.76 -9.23
N ALA A 97 20.54 17.64 -8.51
CA ALA A 97 21.26 17.26 -7.29
C ALA A 97 20.29 16.74 -6.21
N LEU A 98 19.16 17.43 -6.00
CA LEU A 98 18.14 17.01 -5.05
C LEU A 98 17.46 15.70 -5.46
N ALA A 99 17.15 15.52 -6.75
CA ALA A 99 16.58 14.28 -7.26
C ALA A 99 17.50 13.07 -7.01
N ASN A 100 18.82 13.23 -7.23
CA ASN A 100 19.80 12.18 -6.96
C ASN A 100 19.85 11.81 -5.47
N ASP A 101 19.89 12.81 -4.57
CA ASP A 101 19.89 12.58 -3.11
C ASP A 101 18.62 11.84 -2.64
N ILE A 102 17.44 12.24 -3.13
CA ILE A 102 16.19 11.56 -2.80
C ILE A 102 16.16 10.13 -3.37
N SER A 103 16.70 9.94 -4.58
CA SER A 103 16.77 8.62 -5.20
C SER A 103 17.69 7.67 -4.42
N GLU A 104 18.83 8.14 -3.93
CA GLU A 104 19.71 7.36 -3.05
C GLU A 104 19.02 6.98 -1.73
N LYS A 105 18.34 7.95 -1.09
CA LYS A 105 17.56 7.69 0.14
C LYS A 105 16.44 6.67 -0.11
N GLN A 106 15.78 6.75 -1.26
CA GLN A 106 14.72 5.82 -1.63
C GLN A 106 15.26 4.39 -1.79
N LEU A 107 16.45 4.21 -2.38
CA LEU A 107 17.09 2.89 -2.50
C LEU A 107 17.40 2.28 -1.12
N ILE A 108 17.89 3.10 -0.19
CA ILE A 108 18.17 2.65 1.19
C ILE A 108 16.87 2.26 1.90
N ALA A 109 15.81 3.05 1.74
CA ALA A 109 14.49 2.75 2.31
C ALA A 109 13.94 1.42 1.79
N GLU A 110 14.05 1.16 0.47
CA GLU A 110 13.61 -0.10 -0.15
C GLU A 110 14.41 -1.33 0.30
N GLU A 111 15.73 -1.20 0.48
CA GLU A 111 16.52 -2.29 1.08
C GLU A 111 16.12 -2.56 2.53
N THR A 112 15.83 -1.51 3.29
CA THR A 112 15.43 -1.62 4.69
C THR A 112 14.05 -2.27 4.80
N GLU A 113 13.10 -1.87 3.95
CA GLU A 113 11.77 -2.48 3.84
C GLU A 113 11.87 -3.99 3.57
N LYS A 114 12.74 -4.41 2.62
CA LYS A 114 12.96 -5.83 2.34
C LYS A 114 13.50 -6.61 3.56
N LYS A 115 14.39 -6.00 4.34
CA LYS A 115 14.91 -6.62 5.57
C LYS A 115 13.81 -6.76 6.63
N ILE A 116 12.98 -5.74 6.79
CA ILE A 116 11.84 -5.77 7.71
C ILE A 116 10.85 -6.84 7.27
N ASP A 117 10.50 -6.91 5.98
CA ASP A 117 9.58 -7.94 5.49
C ASP A 117 10.14 -9.35 5.64
N ALA A 118 11.45 -9.54 5.43
CA ALA A 118 12.08 -10.83 5.72
C ALA A 118 12.00 -11.22 7.20
N ALA A 119 12.13 -10.26 8.12
CA ALA A 119 11.94 -10.52 9.55
C ALA A 119 10.47 -10.87 9.88
N ARG A 120 9.51 -10.25 9.19
CA ARG A 120 8.07 -10.53 9.36
C ARG A 120 7.68 -11.94 8.91
N LEU A 121 8.37 -12.53 7.93
CA LEU A 121 8.10 -13.90 7.45
C LEU A 121 8.17 -14.97 8.55
N GLY A 122 8.92 -14.73 9.64
CA GLY A 122 8.95 -15.62 10.80
C GLY A 122 7.57 -15.83 11.47
N TYR A 123 6.66 -14.87 11.30
CA TYR A 123 5.31 -14.90 11.87
C TYR A 123 4.24 -15.36 10.87
N THR A 124 4.61 -15.65 9.61
CA THR A 124 3.67 -16.17 8.61
C THR A 124 2.96 -17.46 9.04
N PRO A 125 3.62 -18.45 9.68
CA PRO A 125 2.94 -19.70 10.07
C PRO A 125 1.75 -19.47 11.03
N ILE A 126 1.87 -18.55 11.99
CA ILE A 126 0.79 -18.25 12.93
C ILE A 126 -0.35 -17.47 12.26
N ALA A 127 -0.03 -16.56 11.33
CA ALA A 127 -1.02 -15.85 10.53
C ALA A 127 -1.83 -16.83 9.67
N VAL A 128 -1.16 -17.75 8.96
CA VAL A 128 -1.81 -18.81 8.15
C VAL A 128 -2.71 -19.69 9.02
N HIS A 129 -2.21 -20.16 10.17
CA HIS A 129 -2.99 -21.01 11.06
C HIS A 129 -4.26 -20.30 11.56
N SER A 130 -4.13 -19.04 11.95
CA SER A 130 -5.24 -18.22 12.43
C SER A 130 -6.28 -17.95 11.33
N THR A 131 -5.85 -17.71 10.10
CA THR A 131 -6.73 -17.58 8.93
C THR A 131 -7.51 -18.87 8.67
N ILE A 132 -6.86 -20.03 8.70
CA ILE A 132 -7.53 -21.33 8.53
C ILE A 132 -8.61 -21.51 9.60
N LEU A 133 -8.31 -21.19 10.86
CA LEU A 133 -9.26 -21.28 11.96
C LEU A 133 -10.49 -20.40 11.71
N PHE A 134 -10.28 -19.15 11.29
CA PHE A 134 -11.37 -18.23 10.97
C PHE A 134 -12.29 -18.77 9.87
N PHE A 135 -11.74 -19.21 8.74
CA PHE A 135 -12.56 -19.75 7.65
C PHE A 135 -13.25 -21.05 8.04
N SER A 136 -12.61 -21.90 8.83
CA SER A 136 -13.24 -23.12 9.36
C SER A 136 -14.46 -22.79 10.24
N ILE A 137 -14.37 -21.76 11.08
CA ILE A 137 -15.51 -21.27 11.89
C ILE A 137 -16.57 -20.63 11.00
N ALA A 138 -16.17 -19.82 10.02
CA ALA A 138 -17.09 -19.16 9.10
C ALA A 138 -17.90 -20.17 8.25
N ASP A 139 -17.33 -21.32 7.96
CA ASP A 139 -17.98 -22.39 7.20
C ASP A 139 -18.96 -23.22 8.05
N LEU A 140 -18.92 -23.13 9.40
CA LEU A 140 -19.90 -23.80 10.27
C LEU A 140 -21.34 -23.30 10.04
N ALA A 141 -21.51 -22.07 9.56
CA ALA A 141 -22.81 -21.52 9.20
C ALA A 141 -23.49 -22.29 8.04
N ASN A 142 -22.72 -23.07 7.25
CA ASN A 142 -23.28 -23.95 6.22
C ASN A 142 -23.92 -25.22 6.81
N ILE A 143 -23.56 -25.59 8.04
CA ILE A 143 -24.15 -26.73 8.76
C ILE A 143 -25.41 -26.27 9.47
N GLU A 144 -25.32 -25.18 10.23
CA GLU A 144 -26.44 -24.60 10.98
C GLU A 144 -26.30 -23.07 10.99
N PRO A 145 -27.30 -22.32 10.47
CA PRO A 145 -27.29 -20.86 10.44
C PRO A 145 -27.03 -20.17 11.78
N MET A 146 -27.32 -20.81 12.92
CA MET A 146 -26.98 -20.25 14.24
C MET A 146 -25.47 -20.10 14.49
N TYR A 147 -24.60 -20.82 13.78
CA TYR A 147 -23.13 -20.73 13.94
C TYR A 147 -22.48 -19.61 13.12
N GLN A 148 -23.22 -18.52 12.88
CA GLN A 148 -22.70 -17.36 12.19
C GLN A 148 -21.96 -16.42 13.14
N TYR A 149 -20.64 -16.40 13.04
CA TYR A 149 -19.77 -15.51 13.80
C TYR A 149 -19.19 -14.39 12.91
N SER A 150 -19.06 -13.18 13.49
CA SER A 150 -18.39 -12.05 12.84
C SER A 150 -16.90 -12.02 13.18
N LEU A 151 -16.08 -11.43 12.31
CA LEU A 151 -14.74 -10.98 12.66
C LEU A 151 -14.88 -9.75 13.57
N SER A 152 -14.83 -9.95 14.89
CA SER A 152 -14.86 -8.90 15.92
C SER A 152 -13.48 -8.67 16.51
#